data_AF-A0A835HGY3-F1
#
_entry.id   AF-A0A835HGY3-F1
#
_cell.length_a   1.000
_cell.length_b   1.000
_cell.length_c   1.000
_cell.angle_alpha   90.00
_cell.angle_beta   90.00
_cell.angle_gamma   90.00
#
_symmetry.space_group_name_H-M   'P 1'
#
loop_
_entity.id
_entity.type
_entity.pdbx_description
1 polymer ?
#
loop_
_entity_poly.entity_id
_entity_poly.type
_entity_poly.pdbx_seq_one_letter_code
_entity_poly.pdbx_strand_id
1 'polypeptide(L)'
;MSKGLDHETLTENMQKAQYAVRGELYLRASELQKEGKKIIFTNVGNPHALGQKPLTFPRQVVALCQAPFLLDDPNVGLVFPVDAIARAKHYLSLTSGGLGAYRDSRGLPGVQ
;
A
#
# COMPACT_ATOMS: atom_id res chain seq x y z
N MET A 1 -0.99 -25.07 35.14
CA MET A 1 -1.73 -23.92 34.58
C MET A 1 -0.79 -23.17 33.66
N SER A 2 -1.18 -22.87 32.42
CA SER A 2 -0.39 -21.99 31.55
C SER A 2 -0.35 -20.60 32.18
N LYS A 3 0.83 -20.02 32.38
CA LYS A 3 0.93 -18.58 32.68
C LYS A 3 0.26 -17.82 31.53
N GLY A 4 -0.56 -16.83 31.86
CA GLY A 4 -1.15 -15.93 30.85
C GLY A 4 -0.05 -15.07 30.23
N LEU A 5 -0.33 -14.51 29.05
CA LEU A 5 0.53 -13.49 28.46
C LEU A 5 0.28 -12.16 29.16
N ASP A 6 1.31 -11.60 29.76
CA ASP A 6 1.34 -10.26 30.37
C ASP A 6 2.60 -9.48 29.93
N HIS A 7 2.69 -8.20 30.28
CA HIS A 7 3.82 -7.35 29.88
C HIS A 7 5.18 -7.90 30.36
N GLU A 8 5.23 -8.48 31.56
CA GLU A 8 6.47 -9.02 32.15
C GLU A 8 6.93 -10.29 31.44
N THR A 9 6.00 -11.05 30.87
CA THR A 9 6.29 -12.25 30.06
C THR A 9 6.71 -11.95 28.61
N LEU A 10 6.59 -10.71 28.14
CA LEU A 10 7.07 -10.31 26.82
C LEU A 10 8.59 -10.25 26.77
N THR A 11 9.17 -10.46 25.59
CA THR A 11 10.62 -10.30 25.41
C THR A 11 11.06 -8.86 25.69
N GLU A 12 12.24 -8.71 26.29
CA GLU A 12 12.81 -7.40 26.61
C GLU A 12 12.91 -6.48 25.38
N ASN A 13 13.22 -7.05 24.21
CA ASN A 13 13.27 -6.31 22.94
C ASN A 13 11.92 -5.70 22.56
N MET A 14 10.80 -6.40 22.81
CA MET A 14 9.46 -5.85 22.56
C MET A 14 9.10 -4.77 23.58
N GLN A 15 9.47 -4.96 24.85
CA GLN A 15 9.21 -3.97 25.90
C GLN A 15 9.96 -2.66 25.62
N LYS A 16 11.18 -2.74 25.06
CA LYS A 16 12.01 -1.57 24.74
C LYS A 16 11.74 -0.95 23.37
N ALA A 17 11.06 -1.66 22.46
CA ALA A 17 10.81 -1.16 21.12
C ALA A 17 9.87 0.05 21.13
N GLN A 18 10.29 1.15 20.49
CA GLN A 18 9.50 2.37 20.40
C GLN A 18 9.26 2.75 18.92
N TYR A 19 8.04 3.20 18.61
CA TYR A 19 7.68 3.69 17.28
C TYR A 19 6.97 5.05 17.38
N ALA A 20 7.77 6.10 17.52
CA ALA A 20 7.28 7.46 17.81
C ALA A 20 6.32 8.03 16.74
N VAL A 21 6.48 7.64 15.46
CA VAL A 21 5.62 8.09 14.34
C VAL A 21 4.14 7.80 14.59
N ARG A 22 3.83 6.70 15.30
CA ARG A 22 2.47 6.36 15.76
C ARG A 22 2.41 6.16 17.28
N GLY A 23 3.23 6.90 18.02
CA GLY A 23 3.31 6.83 19.47
C GLY A 23 2.28 7.72 20.18
N GLU A 24 2.61 8.14 21.39
CA GLU A 24 1.74 8.88 22.31
C GLU A 24 1.09 10.12 21.69
N LEU A 25 1.86 10.93 20.96
CA LEU A 25 1.33 12.13 20.31
C LEU A 25 0.26 11.82 19.27
N TYR A 26 0.45 10.76 18.48
CA TYR A 26 -0.55 10.33 17.49
C TYR A 26 -1.82 9.81 18.18
N LEU A 27 -1.67 9.02 19.26
CA LEU A 27 -2.79 8.51 20.04
C LEU A 27 -3.60 9.64 20.66
N ARG A 28 -2.93 10.62 21.31
CA ARG A 28 -3.60 11.78 21.87
C ARG A 28 -4.27 12.63 20.81
N ALA A 29 -3.61 12.87 19.67
CA ALA A 29 -4.22 13.58 18.54
C ALA A 29 -5.46 12.85 18.00
N SER A 30 -5.45 11.51 17.98
CA SER A 30 -6.60 10.70 17.56
C SER A 30 -7.77 10.78 18.54
N GLU A 31 -7.51 10.83 19.84
CA GLU A 31 -8.55 11.08 20.86
C GLU A 31 -9.18 12.47 20.67
N LEU A 32 -8.35 13.50 20.54
CA LEU A 32 -8.81 14.87 20.30
C LEU A 32 -9.66 14.98 19.02
N GLN A 33 -9.31 14.23 17.98
CA GLN A 33 -10.11 14.15 16.76
C GLN A 33 -11.48 13.51 17.02
N LYS A 34 -11.56 12.44 17.82
CA LYS A 34 -12.83 11.82 18.23
C LYS A 34 -13.69 12.75 19.09
N GLU A 35 -13.06 13.62 19.88
CA GLU A 35 -13.72 14.72 20.61
C GLU A 35 -14.21 15.85 19.69
N GLY A 36 -14.02 15.73 18.36
CA GLY A 36 -14.47 16.70 17.36
C GLY A 36 -13.49 17.84 17.09
N LYS A 37 -12.28 17.79 17.65
CA LYS A 37 -11.26 18.81 17.36
C LYS A 37 -10.72 18.63 15.94
N LYS A 38 -10.50 19.76 15.26
CA LYS A 38 -9.84 19.77 13.97
C LYS A 38 -8.34 19.51 14.18
N ILE A 39 -7.88 18.35 13.72
CA ILE A 39 -6.49 17.91 13.80
C ILE A 39 -5.94 17.77 12.38
N ILE A 40 -4.72 18.27 12.15
CA ILE A 40 -3.97 18.03 10.91
C ILE A 40 -2.81 17.11 11.26
N PHE A 41 -2.80 15.92 10.68
CA PHE A 41 -1.76 14.92 10.90
C PHE A 41 -0.56 15.20 10.01
N THR A 42 0.52 15.72 10.61
CA THR A 42 1.82 15.95 9.95
C THR A 42 2.92 15.02 10.50
N ASN A 43 2.52 13.95 11.20
CA ASN A 43 3.41 13.00 11.86
C ASN A 43 3.99 11.93 10.91
N VAL A 44 3.33 11.68 9.78
CA VAL A 44 3.77 10.71 8.77
C VAL A 44 3.67 11.31 7.37
N GLY A 45 4.61 10.97 6.50
CA GLY A 45 4.56 11.31 5.08
C GLY A 45 3.43 10.55 4.39
N ASN A 46 2.19 11.05 4.52
CA ASN A 46 1.02 10.54 3.83
C ASN A 46 0.37 11.64 2.97
N PRO A 47 0.99 11.99 1.82
CA PRO A 47 0.52 13.08 0.99
C PRO A 47 -0.92 12.91 0.48
N HIS A 48 -1.35 11.68 0.17
CA HIS A 48 -2.71 11.41 -0.29
C HIS A 48 -3.75 11.73 0.80
N ALA A 49 -3.47 11.47 2.08
CA ALA A 49 -4.34 11.89 3.18
C ALA A 49 -4.42 13.41 3.33
N LEU A 50 -3.44 14.14 2.82
CA LEU A 50 -3.40 15.60 2.79
C LEU A 50 -3.90 16.17 1.44
N GLY A 51 -4.50 15.35 0.58
CA GLY A 51 -5.15 15.80 -0.64
C GLY A 51 -4.29 15.77 -1.91
N GLN A 52 -3.08 15.20 -1.86
CA GLN A 52 -2.34 14.95 -3.10
C GLN A 52 -3.15 14.01 -4.01
N LYS A 53 -3.42 14.45 -5.23
CA LYS A 53 -4.09 13.62 -6.24
C LYS A 53 -3.16 12.49 -6.71
N PRO A 54 -3.63 11.25 -6.83
CA PRO A 54 -2.83 10.17 -7.39
C PRO A 54 -2.44 10.45 -8.84
N LEU A 55 -1.26 9.98 -9.24
CA LEU A 55 -0.84 10.02 -10.64
C LEU A 55 -1.68 9.05 -11.48
N THR A 56 -2.14 9.51 -12.64
CA THR A 56 -3.05 8.75 -13.52
C THR A 56 -2.37 7.51 -14.11
N PHE A 57 -1.16 7.66 -14.65
CA PHE A 57 -0.47 6.58 -15.36
C PHE A 57 -0.24 5.33 -14.49
N PRO A 58 0.32 5.42 -13.27
CA PRO A 58 0.48 4.24 -12.40
C PRO A 58 -0.85 3.57 -12.05
N ARG A 59 -1.92 4.35 -11.85
CA ARG A 59 -3.25 3.82 -11.54
C ARG A 59 -3.82 3.02 -12.71
N GLN A 60 -3.65 3.51 -13.92
CA GLN A 60 -4.07 2.83 -15.15
C GLN A 60 -3.33 1.51 -15.35
N VAL A 61 -2.00 1.52 -15.20
CA VAL A 61 -1.17 0.31 -15.32
C VAL A 61 -1.58 -0.73 -14.28
N VAL A 62 -1.70 -0.35 -13.01
CA VAL A 62 -2.11 -1.26 -11.93
C VAL A 62 -3.50 -1.83 -12.17
N ALA A 63 -4.46 -1.02 -12.63
CA ALA A 63 -5.80 -1.48 -12.95
C ALA A 63 -5.79 -2.56 -14.04
N LEU A 64 -5.04 -2.35 -15.12
CA LEU A 64 -4.88 -3.33 -16.21
C LEU A 64 -4.16 -4.60 -15.75
N CYS A 65 -3.17 -4.50 -14.86
CA CYS A 65 -2.51 -5.69 -14.30
C CYS A 65 -3.43 -6.47 -13.33
N GLN A 66 -4.33 -5.78 -12.62
CA GLN A 66 -5.31 -6.40 -11.71
C GLN A 66 -6.49 -7.04 -12.46
N ALA A 67 -6.90 -6.46 -13.58
CA ALA A 67 -7.98 -6.92 -14.43
C ALA A 67 -7.47 -7.17 -15.86
N PRO A 68 -6.62 -8.19 -16.09
CA PRO A 68 -5.96 -8.40 -17.37
C PRO A 68 -6.93 -8.72 -18.51
N PHE A 69 -8.14 -9.22 -18.22
CA PHE A 69 -9.19 -9.44 -19.21
C PHE A 69 -9.62 -8.14 -19.94
N LEU A 70 -9.37 -6.96 -19.34
CA LEU A 70 -9.60 -5.68 -20.01
C LEU A 70 -8.67 -5.46 -21.21
N LEU A 71 -7.51 -6.13 -21.26
CA LEU A 71 -6.57 -6.03 -22.37
C LEU A 71 -7.07 -6.72 -23.65
N ASP A 72 -8.06 -7.60 -23.52
CA ASP A 72 -8.69 -8.32 -24.62
C ASP A 72 -9.92 -7.57 -25.17
N ASP A 73 -10.39 -6.52 -24.47
CA ASP A 73 -11.50 -5.69 -24.94
C ASP A 73 -11.05 -4.84 -26.14
N PRO A 74 -11.72 -4.90 -27.30
CA PRO A 74 -11.37 -4.09 -28.47
C PRO A 74 -11.45 -2.57 -28.19
N ASN A 75 -12.18 -2.16 -27.15
CA ASN A 75 -12.35 -0.78 -26.73
C ASN A 75 -11.34 -0.33 -25.66
N VAL A 76 -10.40 -1.19 -25.23
CA VAL A 76 -9.43 -0.84 -24.18
C VAL A 76 -8.66 0.45 -24.48
N GLY A 77 -8.34 0.69 -25.76
CA GLY A 77 -7.66 1.90 -26.22
C GLY A 77 -8.50 3.19 -26.16
N LEU A 78 -9.82 3.08 -25.98
CA LEU A 78 -10.70 4.23 -25.74
C LEU A 78 -10.63 4.70 -24.29
N VAL A 79 -10.28 3.81 -23.36
CA VAL A 79 -10.28 4.06 -21.91
C VAL A 79 -8.87 4.25 -21.36
N PHE A 80 -7.90 3.51 -21.91
CA PHE A 80 -6.51 3.50 -21.45
C PHE A 80 -5.57 3.99 -22.55
N PRO A 81 -4.57 4.82 -22.22
CA PRO A 81 -3.59 5.26 -23.19
C PRO A 81 -2.67 4.09 -23.58
N VAL A 82 -2.12 4.16 -24.80
CA VAL A 82 -1.32 3.08 -25.41
C VAL A 82 -0.09 2.70 -24.59
N ASP A 83 0.52 3.68 -23.93
CA ASP A 83 1.69 3.49 -23.07
C ASP A 83 1.35 2.75 -21.77
N ALA A 84 0.19 3.01 -21.16
CA ALA A 84 -0.29 2.27 -20.00
C ALA A 84 -0.62 0.81 -20.36
N ILE A 85 -1.25 0.58 -21.52
CA ILE A 85 -1.53 -0.76 -22.04
C ILE A 85 -0.22 -1.52 -22.29
N ALA A 86 0.74 -0.89 -22.97
CA ALA A 86 2.04 -1.49 -23.24
C ALA A 86 2.79 -1.82 -21.95
N ARG A 87 2.78 -0.91 -20.96
CA ARG A 87 3.42 -1.12 -19.67
C ARG A 87 2.77 -2.27 -18.89
N ALA A 88 1.44 -2.36 -18.88
CA ALA A 88 0.71 -3.44 -18.22
C ALA A 88 1.02 -4.80 -18.86
N LYS A 89 1.01 -4.90 -20.20
CA LYS A 89 1.40 -6.11 -20.94
C LYS A 89 2.83 -6.54 -20.63
N HIS A 90 3.75 -5.58 -20.56
CA HIS A 90 5.13 -5.86 -20.17
C HIS A 90 5.24 -6.45 -18.77
N TYR A 91 4.58 -5.85 -17.76
CA TYR A 91 4.61 -6.40 -16.39
C TYR A 91 3.96 -7.77 -16.29
N LEU A 92 2.83 -7.99 -16.98
CA LEU A 92 2.17 -9.29 -17.01
C LEU A 92 3.04 -10.37 -17.66
N SER A 93 3.83 -10.02 -18.68
CA SER A 93 4.80 -10.93 -19.31
C SER A 93 5.91 -11.39 -18.36
N LEU A 94 6.23 -10.56 -17.37
CA LEU A 94 7.20 -10.90 -16.32
C LEU A 94 6.55 -11.73 -15.22
N THR A 95 5.21 -11.81 -15.15
CA THR A 95 4.49 -12.49 -14.08
C THR A 95 3.88 -13.84 -14.51
N SER A 96 4.62 -14.94 -14.36
CA SER A 96 4.04 -16.30 -14.33
C SER A 96 2.97 -16.43 -13.23
N GLY A 97 1.70 -16.60 -13.61
CA GLY A 97 0.57 -16.68 -12.67
C GLY A 97 -0.12 -15.35 -12.33
N GLY A 98 0.23 -14.27 -13.05
CA GLY A 98 -0.34 -12.94 -12.83
C GLY A 98 0.12 -12.29 -11.52
N LEU A 99 -0.63 -11.26 -11.07
CA LEU A 99 -0.30 -10.53 -9.85
C LEU A 99 -0.61 -11.29 -8.55
N GLY A 100 -1.36 -12.38 -8.60
CA GLY A 100 -1.81 -13.11 -7.41
C GLY A 100 -0.85 -14.21 -6.94
N ALA A 101 0.08 -14.65 -7.78
CA ALA A 101 1.01 -15.72 -7.46
C ALA A 101 2.24 -15.20 -6.68
N TYR A 102 2.74 -16.02 -5.76
CA TYR A 102 4.02 -15.76 -5.11
C TYR A 102 5.15 -15.68 -6.13
N ARG A 103 6.13 -14.83 -5.82
CA ARG A 103 7.34 -14.59 -6.61
C ARG A 103 8.56 -14.96 -5.78
N ASP A 104 9.73 -14.90 -6.41
CA ASP A 104 11.00 -14.89 -5.70
C ASP A 104 10.96 -13.80 -4.60
N SER A 105 11.51 -14.10 -3.43
CA SER A 105 11.46 -13.20 -2.26
C SER A 105 12.15 -11.87 -2.48
N ARG A 106 13.01 -11.76 -3.51
CA ARG A 106 13.65 -10.51 -3.94
C ARG A 106 12.75 -9.64 -4.82
N GLY A 107 11.60 -10.14 -5.25
CA GLY A 107 10.65 -9.45 -6.12
C GLY A 107 10.75 -9.84 -7.60
N LEU A 108 10.06 -9.08 -8.45
CA LEU A 108 10.01 -9.28 -9.91
C LEU A 108 11.22 -8.65 -10.60
N PRO A 109 12.07 -9.43 -11.30
CA PRO A 109 13.13 -8.85 -12.13
C PRO A 109 12.51 -7.99 -13.23
N GLY A 110 12.75 -6.68 -13.21
CA GLY A 110 12.17 -5.71 -14.17
C GLY A 110 11.09 -4.78 -13.60
N VAL A 111 10.69 -4.97 -12.34
CA VAL A 111 9.92 -4.00 -11.55
C VAL A 111 10.87 -3.43 -10.49
N GLN A 112 11.54 -2.32 -10.82
CA GLN A 112 12.36 -1.53 -9.90
C GLN A 112 11.73 -0.16 -9.68
#